data_AF-A0AAI9F361-F1
#
_entry.id   AF-A0AAI9F361-F1
#
_cell.length_a   1.000
_cell.length_b   1.000
_cell.length_c   1.000
_cell.angle_alpha   90.00
_cell.angle_beta   90.00
_cell.angle_gamma   90.00
#
_symmetry.space_group_name_H-M   'P 1'
#
loop_
_entity.id
_entity.type
_entity.pdbx_description
1 polymer ?
#
loop_
_entity_poly.entity_id
_entity_poly.type
_entity_poly.pdbx_seq_one_letter_code
_entity_poly.pdbx_strand_id
1 'polypeptide(L)'
;MNKLFFKIVDKIAKKRELIILDIFVYYCSYIVSKENIDNLLKNLNLEIKEKEALNSFFKIIDEEDVEVIINNLMEFVDDYDKASETLSLFFTSFIPKDILLSKDADKIKDSLKVYPKEIQEAIIKSLEMLSAVKLLNKNDKKEIIKEVIRTILILIKIIKVMDET
;
A
#
# COMPACT_ATOMS: atom_id res chain seq x y z
N MET A 1 15.38 16.49 -0.36
CA MET A 1 16.19 15.26 -0.48
C MET A 1 15.36 14.07 -0.96
N ASN A 2 14.10 13.93 -0.52
CA ASN A 2 13.25 12.75 -0.78
C ASN A 2 12.95 12.48 -2.27
N LYS A 3 12.81 13.50 -3.12
CA LYS A 3 12.46 13.32 -4.54
C LYS A 3 13.50 12.55 -5.37
N LEU A 4 14.79 12.78 -5.14
CA LEU A 4 15.85 12.04 -5.84
C LEU A 4 15.83 10.56 -5.44
N PHE A 5 15.49 10.31 -4.18
CA PHE A 5 15.47 9.00 -3.61
C PHE A 5 14.31 8.14 -4.13
N PHE A 6 13.09 8.69 -4.23
CA PHE A 6 11.97 8.00 -4.86
C PHE A 6 12.24 7.66 -6.32
N LYS A 7 13.00 8.49 -7.06
CA LYS A 7 13.43 8.15 -8.43
C LYS A 7 14.38 6.95 -8.47
N ILE A 8 15.20 6.74 -7.45
CA ILE A 8 16.06 5.56 -7.36
C ILE A 8 15.20 4.32 -7.13
N VAL A 9 14.26 4.40 -6.19
CA VAL A 9 13.32 3.30 -5.89
C VAL A 9 12.47 2.96 -7.13
N ASP A 10 11.96 3.96 -7.85
CA ASP A 10 11.21 3.77 -9.10
C ASP A 10 12.06 3.04 -10.16
N LYS A 11 13.35 3.38 -10.30
CA LYS A 11 14.26 2.64 -11.18
C LYS A 11 14.46 1.19 -10.74
N ILE A 12 14.59 0.95 -9.44
CA ILE A 12 14.73 -0.40 -8.87
C ILE A 12 13.48 -1.23 -9.15
N ALA A 13 12.29 -0.64 -8.98
CA ALA A 13 11.01 -1.28 -9.27
C ALA A 13 10.90 -1.62 -10.77
N LYS A 14 11.20 -0.66 -11.65
CA LYS A 14 11.11 -0.85 -13.11
C LYS A 14 12.04 -1.93 -13.66
N LYS A 15 13.23 -2.12 -13.07
CA LYS A 15 14.12 -3.25 -13.42
C LYS A 15 13.47 -4.62 -13.21
N ARG A 16 12.42 -4.68 -12.40
CA ARG A 16 11.67 -5.89 -12.02
C ARG A 16 10.25 -5.86 -12.57
N GLU A 17 9.98 -5.00 -13.54
CA GLU A 17 8.65 -4.83 -14.17
C GLU A 17 7.56 -4.38 -13.17
N LEU A 18 7.97 -3.78 -12.05
CA LEU A 18 7.09 -3.22 -11.03
C LEU A 18 7.02 -1.68 -11.13
N ILE A 19 6.00 -1.10 -10.52
CA ILE A 19 5.96 0.34 -10.20
C ILE A 19 6.31 0.56 -8.72
N ILE A 20 6.73 1.79 -8.37
CA ILE A 20 7.05 2.13 -6.98
C ILE A 20 5.86 1.88 -6.04
N LEU A 21 4.63 2.00 -6.54
CA LEU A 21 3.43 1.74 -5.75
C LEU A 21 3.30 0.26 -5.37
N ASP A 22 3.80 -0.67 -6.19
CA ASP A 22 3.82 -2.09 -5.86
C ASP A 22 4.78 -2.34 -4.69
N ILE A 23 5.96 -1.71 -4.71
CA ILE A 23 6.94 -1.79 -3.61
C ILE A 23 6.35 -1.21 -2.31
N PHE A 24 5.66 -0.07 -2.41
CA PHE A 24 4.95 0.54 -1.29
C PHE A 24 3.87 -0.39 -0.72
N VAL A 25 2.98 -0.91 -1.57
CA VAL A 25 1.90 -1.81 -1.15
C VAL A 25 2.46 -3.09 -0.54
N TYR A 26 3.48 -3.69 -1.15
CA TYR A 26 4.14 -4.85 -0.58
C TYR A 26 4.66 -4.54 0.81
N TYR A 27 5.47 -3.49 0.97
CA TYR A 27 6.00 -3.10 2.28
C TYR A 27 4.90 -2.96 3.34
N CYS A 28 3.81 -2.25 3.02
CA CYS A 28 2.67 -2.10 3.91
C CYS A 28 2.00 -3.44 4.24
N SER A 29 1.77 -4.30 3.23
CA SER A 29 1.21 -5.63 3.43
C SER A 29 2.07 -6.52 4.33
N TYR A 30 3.41 -6.42 4.26
CA TYR A 30 4.34 -7.15 5.14
C TYR A 30 4.17 -6.76 6.61
N ILE A 31 3.91 -5.47 6.88
CA ILE A 31 3.65 -5.00 8.24
C ILE A 31 2.37 -5.62 8.79
N VAL A 32 1.29 -5.67 7.98
CA VAL A 32 0.02 -6.27 8.39
C VAL A 32 0.14 -7.78 8.62
N SER A 33 0.84 -8.48 7.73
CA SER A 33 1.03 -9.93 7.85
C SER A 33 2.06 -10.35 8.90
N LYS A 34 2.74 -9.37 9.52
CA LYS A 34 3.84 -9.58 10.48
C LYS A 34 4.97 -10.44 9.93
N GLU A 35 5.19 -10.35 8.62
CA GLU A 35 6.27 -11.07 7.96
C GLU A 35 7.59 -10.27 8.05
N ASN A 36 8.73 -10.97 8.10
CA ASN A 36 10.03 -10.31 8.12
C ASN A 36 10.32 -9.65 6.77
N ILE A 37 10.58 -8.34 6.77
CA ILE A 37 10.90 -7.55 5.57
C ILE A 37 12.12 -8.08 4.80
N ASP A 38 13.06 -8.75 5.47
CA ASP A 38 14.21 -9.39 4.82
C ASP A 38 13.76 -10.48 3.84
N ASN A 39 12.61 -11.12 4.06
CA ASN A 39 12.06 -12.10 3.15
C ASN A 39 11.54 -11.43 1.86
N LEU A 40 10.91 -10.26 1.95
CA LEU A 40 10.57 -9.45 0.77
C LEU A 40 11.83 -9.13 -0.04
N LEU A 41 12.86 -8.59 0.64
CA LEU A 41 14.09 -8.17 -0.02
C LEU A 41 14.88 -9.33 -0.63
N LYS A 42 14.80 -10.53 -0.04
CA LYS A 42 15.37 -11.76 -0.62
C LYS A 42 14.65 -12.16 -1.91
N ASN A 43 13.31 -12.13 -1.92
CA ASN A 43 12.51 -12.55 -3.06
C ASN A 43 12.70 -11.63 -4.29
N LEU A 44 13.09 -10.37 -4.08
CA LEU A 44 13.32 -9.39 -5.15
C LEU A 44 14.71 -9.50 -5.83
N ASN A 45 15.57 -10.44 -5.42
CA ASN A 45 16.91 -10.65 -5.96
C ASN A 45 17.71 -9.33 -6.15
N LEU A 46 17.80 -8.54 -5.08
CA LEU A 46 18.38 -7.20 -5.09
C LEU A 46 19.89 -7.20 -4.90
N GLU A 47 20.58 -6.31 -5.62
CA GLU A 47 21.97 -5.96 -5.31
C GLU A 47 22.04 -5.26 -3.93
N ILE A 48 23.21 -5.28 -3.28
CA ILE A 48 23.41 -4.69 -1.94
C ILE A 48 22.94 -3.22 -1.91
N LYS A 49 23.34 -2.41 -2.89
CA LYS A 49 22.96 -0.99 -2.98
C LYS A 49 21.46 -0.79 -3.20
N GLU A 50 20.80 -1.72 -3.90
CA GLU A 50 19.36 -1.66 -4.11
C GLU A 50 18.61 -2.01 -2.82
N LYS A 51 19.12 -2.96 -2.02
CA LYS A 51 18.57 -3.25 -0.69
C LYS A 51 18.70 -2.06 0.25
N GLU A 52 19.86 -1.40 0.28
CA GLU A 52 20.09 -0.19 1.08
C GLU A 52 19.10 0.94 0.69
N ALA A 53 18.87 1.11 -0.61
CA ALA A 53 17.88 2.05 -1.13
C ALA A 53 16.43 1.63 -0.79
N LEU A 54 16.07 0.35 -0.77
CA LEU A 54 14.74 -0.04 -0.33
C LEU A 54 14.56 0.12 1.18
N ASN A 55 15.56 -0.22 1.99
CA ASN A 55 15.49 -0.01 3.44
C ASN A 55 15.35 1.46 3.81
N SER A 56 16.07 2.35 3.12
CA SER A 56 15.94 3.79 3.33
C SER A 56 14.56 4.30 2.86
N PHE A 57 13.93 3.64 1.88
CA PHE A 57 12.57 3.96 1.45
C PHE A 57 11.55 3.59 2.52
N PHE A 58 11.66 2.39 3.05
CA PHE A 58 10.80 1.91 4.12
C PHE A 58 10.91 2.79 5.37
N LYS A 59 12.13 3.23 5.71
CA LYS A 59 12.35 4.19 6.79
C LYS A 59 11.66 5.54 6.55
N ILE A 60 11.69 6.05 5.32
CA ILE A 60 10.94 7.27 4.95
C ILE A 60 9.43 7.02 5.13
N ILE A 61 8.89 5.89 4.67
CA ILE A 61 7.47 5.57 4.84
C ILE A 61 7.05 5.58 6.32
N ASP A 62 7.96 5.16 7.21
CA ASP A 62 7.70 5.08 8.64
C ASP A 62 7.81 6.42 9.38
N GLU A 63 8.81 7.22 9.04
CA GLU A 63 9.22 8.38 9.84
C GLU A 63 8.71 9.72 9.28
N GLU A 64 8.42 9.80 7.98
CA GLU A 64 8.04 11.06 7.35
C GLU A 64 6.56 11.41 7.53
N ASP A 65 6.26 12.68 7.27
CA ASP A 65 4.90 13.19 7.23
C ASP A 65 4.09 12.48 6.11
N VAL A 66 2.83 12.15 6.43
CA VAL A 66 1.93 11.42 5.54
C VAL A 66 1.72 12.16 4.21
N GLU A 67 1.58 13.49 4.24
CA GLU A 67 1.40 14.29 3.02
C GLU A 67 2.68 14.33 2.18
N VAL A 68 3.85 14.33 2.81
CA VAL A 68 5.13 14.26 2.10
C VAL A 68 5.24 12.93 1.33
N ILE A 69 4.88 11.81 1.97
CA ILE A 69 4.90 10.50 1.32
C ILE A 69 3.91 10.44 0.16
N ILE A 70 2.65 10.85 0.39
CA ILE A 70 1.60 10.87 -0.64
C ILE A 70 2.06 11.69 -1.84
N ASN A 71 2.53 12.91 -1.62
CA ASN A 71 2.95 13.80 -2.71
C ASN A 71 4.10 13.20 -3.53
N ASN A 72 5.07 12.56 -2.89
CA ASN A 72 6.17 11.92 -3.60
C ASN A 72 5.71 10.66 -4.38
N LEU A 73 4.84 9.81 -3.80
CA LEU A 73 4.30 8.64 -4.50
C LEU A 73 3.47 9.04 -5.72
N MET A 74 2.64 10.07 -5.58
CA MET A 74 1.75 10.55 -6.65
C MET A 74 2.49 11.10 -7.86
N GLU A 75 3.78 11.47 -7.75
CA GLU A 75 4.59 11.85 -8.92
C GLU A 75 4.86 10.68 -9.88
N PHE A 76 4.74 9.45 -9.40
CA PHE A 76 5.02 8.23 -10.16
C PHE A 76 3.75 7.48 -10.55
N VAL A 77 2.57 8.01 -10.23
CA VAL A 77 1.29 7.46 -10.67
C VAL A 77 0.90 8.10 -11.99
N ASP A 78 1.13 7.36 -13.08
CA ASP A 78 0.77 7.73 -14.45
C ASP A 78 -0.56 7.13 -14.89
N ASP A 79 -0.90 5.94 -14.39
CA ASP A 79 -2.16 5.23 -14.63
C ASP A 79 -2.93 5.03 -13.30
N TYR A 80 -4.06 5.74 -13.16
CA TYR A 80 -4.90 5.64 -11.96
C TYR A 80 -5.69 4.34 -11.88
N ASP A 81 -6.02 3.71 -13.00
CA ASP A 81 -6.74 2.43 -12.99
C ASP A 81 -5.79 1.33 -12.51
N LYS A 82 -4.55 1.30 -13.04
CA LYS A 82 -3.50 0.41 -12.52
C LYS A 82 -3.18 0.68 -11.06
N ALA A 83 -3.04 1.95 -10.67
CA ALA A 83 -2.80 2.30 -9.27
C ALA A 83 -3.94 1.83 -8.35
N SER A 84 -5.18 1.89 -8.81
CA SER A 84 -6.32 1.40 -8.04
C SER A 84 -6.25 -0.10 -7.79
N GLU A 85 -5.84 -0.87 -8.81
CA GLU A 85 -5.65 -2.31 -8.71
C GLU A 85 -4.50 -2.63 -7.74
N THR A 86 -3.34 -1.97 -7.88
CA THR A 86 -2.20 -2.12 -6.96
C THR A 86 -2.59 -1.81 -5.52
N LEU A 87 -3.27 -0.69 -5.25
CA LEU A 87 -3.67 -0.31 -3.88
C LEU A 87 -4.69 -1.26 -3.28
N SER A 88 -5.58 -1.86 -4.09
CA SER A 88 -6.55 -2.83 -3.60
C SER A 88 -5.88 -4.08 -2.99
N LEU A 89 -4.68 -4.45 -3.48
CA LEU A 89 -3.93 -5.60 -3.00
C LEU A 89 -3.53 -5.44 -1.53
N PHE A 90 -3.27 -4.23 -1.06
CA PHE A 90 -2.96 -3.99 0.35
C PHE A 90 -4.08 -4.52 1.28
N PHE A 91 -5.33 -4.22 0.95
CA PHE A 91 -6.48 -4.59 1.79
C PHE A 91 -6.72 -6.10 1.83
N THR A 92 -6.19 -6.85 0.86
CA THR A 92 -6.26 -8.32 0.89
C THR A 92 -5.49 -8.92 2.08
N SER A 93 -4.49 -8.21 2.62
CA SER A 93 -3.76 -8.64 3.82
C SER A 93 -4.63 -8.72 5.08
N PHE A 94 -5.81 -8.12 5.09
CA PHE A 94 -6.77 -8.15 6.21
C PHE A 94 -7.82 -9.26 6.07
N ILE A 95 -7.83 -9.97 4.95
CA ILE A 95 -8.91 -10.89 4.59
C ILE A 95 -8.33 -12.31 4.47
N PRO A 96 -8.93 -13.32 5.14
CA PRO A 96 -8.54 -14.71 4.96
C PRO A 96 -8.58 -15.17 3.49
N LYS A 97 -7.61 -15.99 3.08
CA LYS A 97 -7.45 -16.42 1.68
C LYS A 97 -8.67 -17.16 1.13
N ASP A 98 -9.29 -18.02 1.93
CA ASP A 98 -10.51 -18.75 1.58
C ASP A 98 -11.70 -17.80 1.33
N ILE A 99 -11.79 -16.71 2.10
CA ILE A 99 -12.82 -15.68 1.94
C ILE A 99 -12.56 -14.84 0.69
N LEU A 100 -11.31 -14.44 0.42
CA LEU A 100 -10.94 -13.75 -0.82
C LEU A 100 -11.33 -14.55 -2.07
N LEU A 101 -11.10 -15.87 -2.05
CA LEU A 101 -11.44 -16.77 -3.16
C LEU A 101 -12.96 -16.90 -3.39
N SER A 102 -13.76 -16.70 -2.34
CA SER A 102 -15.23 -16.76 -2.45
C SER A 102 -15.81 -15.60 -3.26
N LYS A 103 -15.09 -14.47 -3.35
CA LYS A 103 -15.54 -13.22 -4.00
C LYS A 103 -16.88 -12.68 -3.50
N ASP A 104 -17.26 -13.06 -2.28
CA ASP A 104 -18.52 -12.69 -1.64
C ASP A 104 -18.31 -11.45 -0.76
N ALA A 105 -18.97 -10.35 -1.12
CA ALA A 105 -18.81 -9.07 -0.43
C ALA A 105 -19.28 -9.12 1.02
N ASP A 106 -20.32 -9.89 1.34
CA ASP A 106 -20.84 -10.00 2.69
C ASP A 106 -19.87 -10.80 3.56
N LYS A 107 -19.28 -11.88 3.02
CA LYS A 107 -18.23 -12.64 3.72
C LYS A 107 -16.97 -11.82 3.96
N ILE A 108 -16.58 -10.97 3.02
CA ILE A 108 -15.44 -10.04 3.20
C ILE A 108 -15.76 -9.04 4.32
N LYS A 109 -16.96 -8.45 4.32
CA LYS A 109 -17.38 -7.52 5.39
C LYS A 109 -17.40 -8.20 6.76
N ASP A 110 -17.89 -9.43 6.82
CA ASP A 110 -17.94 -10.23 8.03
C ASP A 110 -16.55 -10.61 8.54
N SER A 111 -15.61 -10.95 7.65
CA SER A 111 -14.24 -11.29 8.06
C SER A 111 -13.50 -10.13 8.72
N LEU A 112 -13.88 -8.89 8.37
CA LEU A 112 -13.28 -7.68 8.96
C LEU A 112 -13.81 -7.36 10.36
N LYS A 113 -14.85 -8.05 10.86
CA LYS A 113 -15.41 -7.82 12.22
C LYS A 113 -14.44 -8.13 13.35
N VAL A 114 -13.33 -8.79 13.06
CA VAL A 114 -12.24 -9.04 14.03
C VAL A 114 -11.45 -7.77 14.36
N TYR A 115 -11.56 -6.73 13.53
CA TYR A 115 -10.90 -5.44 13.75
C TYR A 115 -11.84 -4.44 14.42
N PRO A 116 -11.30 -3.41 15.11
CA PRO A 116 -12.07 -2.24 15.54
C PRO A 116 -12.91 -1.66 14.40
N LYS A 117 -14.09 -1.14 14.75
CA LYS A 117 -15.08 -0.63 13.80
C LYS A 117 -14.50 0.41 12.85
N GLU A 118 -13.64 1.28 13.35
CA GLU A 118 -12.98 2.35 12.60
C GLU A 118 -12.04 1.78 11.52
N ILE A 119 -11.30 0.71 11.83
CA ILE A 119 -10.43 0.02 10.88
C ILE A 119 -11.27 -0.70 9.83
N GLN A 120 -12.33 -1.40 10.25
CA GLN A 120 -13.25 -2.06 9.34
C GLN A 120 -13.86 -1.06 8.34
N GLU A 121 -14.38 0.07 8.82
CA GLU A 121 -14.96 1.10 7.96
C GLU A 121 -13.95 1.73 7.01
N ALA A 122 -12.72 1.98 7.47
CA ALA A 122 -11.66 2.54 6.63
C ALA A 122 -11.30 1.58 5.47
N ILE A 123 -11.18 0.28 5.75
CA ILE A 123 -10.91 -0.75 4.74
C ILE A 123 -12.07 -0.83 3.73
N ILE A 124 -13.31 -0.93 4.21
CA ILE A 124 -14.50 -1.04 3.33
C ILE A 124 -14.63 0.19 2.44
N LYS A 125 -14.57 1.40 3.02
CA LYS A 125 -14.68 2.66 2.27
C LYS A 125 -13.56 2.78 1.23
N SER A 126 -12.34 2.40 1.57
CA SER A 126 -11.21 2.42 0.62
C SER A 126 -11.45 1.48 -0.56
N LEU A 127 -11.90 0.24 -0.31
CA LEU A 127 -12.24 -0.71 -1.37
C LEU A 127 -13.39 -0.22 -2.26
N GLU A 128 -14.42 0.37 -1.66
CA GLU A 128 -15.53 0.98 -2.40
C GLU A 128 -15.05 2.14 -3.28
N MET A 129 -14.23 3.04 -2.74
CA MET A 129 -13.63 4.16 -3.49
C MET A 129 -12.77 3.66 -4.66
N LEU A 130 -11.91 2.67 -4.42
CA LEU A 130 -11.07 2.05 -5.45
C LEU A 130 -11.90 1.40 -6.56
N SER A 131 -13.00 0.72 -6.21
CA SER A 131 -13.90 0.09 -7.19
C SER A 131 -14.57 1.11 -8.12
N ALA A 132 -14.77 2.34 -7.66
CA ALA A 132 -15.38 3.42 -8.43
C ALA A 132 -14.40 4.14 -9.37
N VAL A 133 -13.08 3.98 -9.20
CA VAL A 133 -12.04 4.72 -9.95
C VAL A 133 -12.25 4.63 -11.47
N LYS A 134 -12.62 3.46 -12.00
CA LYS A 134 -12.81 3.25 -13.45
C LYS A 134 -13.92 4.12 -14.05
N LEU A 135 -14.88 4.58 -13.24
CA LEU A 135 -16.05 5.35 -13.67
C LEU A 135 -15.86 6.87 -13.57
N LEU A 136 -14.75 7.33 -13.00
CA LEU A 136 -14.55 8.73 -12.62
C LEU A 136 -13.67 9.50 -13.59
N ASN A 137 -13.77 10.84 -13.54
CA ASN A 137 -12.87 11.70 -14.28
C ASN A 137 -11.46 11.71 -13.65
N LYS A 138 -10.47 12.20 -14.40
CA LYS A 138 -9.06 12.19 -13.98
C LYS A 138 -8.79 12.86 -12.63
N ASN A 139 -9.48 13.95 -12.32
CA ASN A 139 -9.25 14.69 -11.06
C ASN A 139 -9.80 13.90 -9.87
N ASP A 140 -11.00 13.34 -9.99
CA ASP A 140 -11.61 12.53 -8.94
C ASP A 140 -10.81 11.24 -8.71
N LYS A 141 -10.32 10.60 -9.79
CA LYS A 141 -9.40 9.46 -9.68
C LYS A 141 -8.17 9.83 -8.85
N LYS A 142 -7.53 10.96 -9.15
CA LYS A 142 -6.34 11.44 -8.43
C LYS A 142 -6.60 11.63 -6.93
N GLU A 143 -7.72 12.24 -6.57
CA GLU A 143 -8.06 12.47 -5.15
C GLU A 143 -8.41 11.17 -4.42
N ILE A 144 -9.10 10.23 -5.07
CA ILE A 144 -9.33 8.89 -4.49
C ILE A 144 -8.01 8.17 -4.23
N ILE A 145 -7.09 8.16 -5.19
CA ILE A 145 -5.80 7.46 -5.02
C ILE A 145 -5.01 8.07 -3.85
N LYS A 146 -4.99 9.40 -3.71
CA LYS A 146 -4.38 10.06 -2.55
C LYS A 146 -5.02 9.65 -1.23
N GLU A 147 -6.36 9.67 -1.18
CA GLU A 147 -7.10 9.35 0.04
C GLU A 147 -6.89 7.90 0.48
N VAL A 148 -6.82 6.99 -0.50
CA VAL A 148 -6.53 5.59 -0.22
C VAL A 148 -5.09 5.43 0.28
N ILE A 149 -4.08 6.05 -0.37
CA ILE A 149 -2.69 6.01 0.14
C ILE A 149 -2.62 6.57 1.57
N ARG A 150 -3.32 7.68 1.84
CA ARG A 150 -3.43 8.26 3.19
C ARG A 150 -4.00 7.26 4.19
N THR A 151 -5.10 6.60 3.82
CA THR A 151 -5.74 5.57 4.65
C THR A 151 -4.80 4.41 4.94
N ILE A 152 -4.06 3.92 3.94
CA ILE A 152 -3.06 2.86 4.10
C ILE A 152 -1.99 3.29 5.12
N LEU A 153 -1.42 4.49 4.97
CA LEU A 153 -0.38 5.00 5.87
C LEU A 153 -0.87 5.12 7.32
N ILE A 154 -2.11 5.58 7.51
CA ILE A 154 -2.73 5.66 8.85
C ILE A 154 -2.94 4.26 9.44
N LEU A 155 -3.50 3.33 8.66
CA LEU A 155 -3.73 1.95 9.11
C LEU A 155 -2.43 1.28 9.53
N ILE A 156 -1.35 1.47 8.75
CA ILE A 156 -0.03 0.94 9.09
C ILE A 156 0.48 1.48 10.43
N LYS A 157 0.35 2.78 10.68
CA LYS A 157 0.76 3.39 11.95
C LYS A 157 -0.05 2.82 13.12
N ILE A 158 -1.36 2.63 12.96
CA ILE A 158 -2.22 2.03 13.98
C ILE A 158 -1.81 0.59 14.27
N ILE A 159 -1.59 -0.23 13.24
CA ILE A 159 -1.23 -1.65 13.39
C ILE A 159 0.11 -1.80 14.11
N LYS A 160 1.11 -0.99 13.77
CA LYS A 160 2.40 -0.98 14.46
C LYS A 160 2.25 -0.68 15.96
N VAL A 161 1.42 0.30 16.32
CA VAL A 161 1.16 0.63 17.72
C VAL A 161 0.42 -0.49 18.46
N MET A 162 -0.56 -1.13 17.82
CA MET A 162 -1.30 -2.26 18.42
C MET A 162 -0.41 -3.48 18.69
N ASP A 163 0.70 -3.61 17.96
CA ASP A 163 1.64 -4.71 18.12
C ASP A 163 2.71 -4.45 19.22
N GLU A 164 2.89 -3.20 19.64
CA GLU A 164 3.79 -2.81 20.72
C GLU A 164 3.16 -2.93 22.12
N THR A 165 1.86 -3.24 22.19
CA THR A 165 1.07 -3.42 23.42
C THR A 165 0.75 -4.89 23.70
#